data_AF-A0A447T719-F1
#
_entry.id   AF-A0A447T719-F1
#
_cell.length_a   1.000
_cell.length_b   1.000
_cell.length_c   1.000
_cell.angle_alpha   90.00
_cell.angle_beta   90.00
_cell.angle_gamma   90.00
#
_symmetry.space_group_name_H-M   'P 1'
#
loop_
_entity.id
_entity.type
_entity.pdbx_description
1 polymer ?
#
loop_
_entity_poly.entity_id
_entity_poly.type
_entity_poly.pdbx_seq_one_letter_code
_entity_poly.pdbx_strand_id
1 'polypeptide(L)'
;MGAFHWTVSPWFVALKQAAAEWLVDRDIMWPLDTEAPWWLLTHYPQHNDVFSWLDGASLIAYVAATALVLGTGILAFLALSVAVSGRWRTQRLHHLAQALIPLAGCGVFLGLSALTVTLLKAEGFGMHWVNDARLALLAGANLWALHLARGILARWNGGLRRWIALLPFCGALALVDCAWGFMFWWW
;
A
#
# COMPACT_ATOMS: atom_id res chain seq x y z
N MET A 1 -2.45 -1.00 -1.34
CA MET A 1 -1.08 -1.44 -0.99
C MET A 1 -1.10 -2.86 -0.44
N GLY A 2 -1.62 -3.09 0.78
CA GLY A 2 -1.66 -4.42 1.42
C GLY A 2 -2.13 -5.55 0.52
N ALA A 3 -3.25 -5.36 -0.17
CA ALA A 3 -3.83 -6.37 -1.05
C ALA A 3 -3.07 -6.58 -2.38
N PHE A 4 -2.13 -5.70 -2.74
CA PHE A 4 -1.37 -5.81 -4.00
C PHE A 4 0.01 -6.44 -3.81
N HIS A 5 0.70 -6.15 -2.69
CA HIS A 5 2.07 -6.63 -2.47
C HIS A 5 2.18 -7.90 -1.61
N TRP A 6 1.07 -8.48 -1.14
CA TRP A 6 1.13 -9.62 -0.21
C TRP A 6 1.79 -10.87 -0.82
N THR A 7 1.54 -11.14 -2.11
CA THR A 7 2.09 -12.30 -2.83
C THR A 7 3.60 -12.25 -2.99
N VAL A 8 4.16 -11.04 -3.09
CA VAL A 8 5.61 -10.82 -3.26
C VAL A 8 6.31 -10.47 -1.95
N SER A 9 5.58 -10.28 -0.84
CA SER A 9 6.13 -9.81 0.43
C SER A 9 6.86 -10.92 1.20
N PRO A 10 8.18 -10.80 1.43
CA PRO A 10 8.92 -11.75 2.27
C PRO A 10 8.40 -11.78 3.72
N TRP A 11 7.82 -10.66 4.17
CA TRP A 11 7.28 -10.49 5.51
C TRP A 11 6.00 -11.32 5.68
N PHE A 12 5.17 -11.35 4.64
CA PHE A 12 3.98 -12.19 4.61
C PHE A 12 4.35 -13.67 4.63
N VAL A 13 5.32 -14.07 3.80
CA VAL A 13 5.82 -15.46 3.75
C VAL A 13 6.35 -15.90 5.11
N ALA A 14 7.20 -15.08 5.76
CA ALA A 14 7.75 -15.38 7.07
C ALA A 14 6.67 -15.46 8.16
N LEU A 15 5.70 -14.53 8.16
CA LEU A 15 4.57 -14.55 9.08
C LEU A 15 3.76 -15.85 8.95
N LYS A 16 3.45 -16.24 7.71
CA LYS A 16 2.69 -17.45 7.41
C LYS A 16 3.45 -18.71 7.84
N GLN A 17 4.74 -18.79 7.52
CA GLN A 17 5.59 -19.91 7.91
C GLN A 17 5.66 -20.06 9.44
N ALA A 18 5.95 -18.97 10.16
CA ALA A 18 6.01 -18.98 11.62
C ALA A 18 4.66 -19.35 12.25
N ALA A 19 3.54 -18.89 11.68
CA ALA A 19 2.21 -19.27 12.15
C ALA A 19 1.90 -20.75 11.90
N ALA A 20 2.29 -21.29 10.75
CA ALA A 20 2.12 -22.70 10.43
C ALA A 20 2.97 -23.59 11.36
N GLU A 21 4.25 -23.26 11.56
CA GLU A 21 5.14 -23.97 12.49
C GLU A 21 4.56 -23.98 13.92
N TRP A 22 4.12 -22.81 14.41
CA TRP A 22 3.54 -22.69 15.75
C TRP A 22 2.28 -23.55 15.96
N LEU A 23 1.46 -23.70 14.91
CA LEU A 23 0.25 -24.52 14.92
C LEU A 23 0.58 -26.02 14.92
N VAL A 24 1.51 -26.43 14.06
CA VAL A 24 1.98 -27.82 13.96
C VAL A 24 2.64 -28.27 15.27
N ASP A 25 3.48 -27.42 15.87
CA ASP A 25 4.13 -27.71 17.16
C ASP A 25 3.13 -27.94 18.32
N ARG A 26 1.88 -27.47 18.15
CA ARG A 26 0.79 -27.63 19.12
C ARG A 26 -0.23 -28.67 18.72
N ASP A 27 0.02 -29.42 17.64
CA ASP A 27 -0.88 -30.43 17.08
C ASP A 27 -2.25 -29.84 16.68
N ILE A 28 -2.28 -28.57 16.26
CA ILE A 28 -3.49 -27.85 15.81
C ILE A 28 -3.50 -27.82 14.27
N MET A 29 -4.15 -28.81 13.65
CA MET A 29 -4.10 -29.00 12.19
C MET A 29 -5.24 -28.34 11.41
N TRP A 30 -6.40 -28.11 12.04
CA TRP A 30 -7.59 -27.60 11.35
C TRP A 30 -7.38 -26.29 10.55
N PRO A 31 -6.53 -25.32 10.95
CA PRO A 31 -6.34 -24.10 10.16
C PRO A 31 -5.60 -24.35 8.85
N LEU A 32 -4.87 -25.47 8.74
CA LEU A 32 -4.14 -25.87 7.54
C LEU A 32 -5.04 -26.58 6.54
N ASP A 33 -6.23 -27.03 6.97
CA ASP A 33 -7.20 -27.67 6.10
C ASP A 33 -7.70 -26.70 5.03
N THR A 34 -7.95 -27.26 3.85
CA THR A 34 -8.38 -26.53 2.66
C THR A 34 -9.88 -26.68 2.38
N GLU A 35 -10.66 -27.18 3.34
CA GLU A 35 -12.10 -27.47 3.18
C GLU A 35 -13.00 -26.23 3.24
N ALA A 36 -12.43 -25.04 3.10
CA ALA A 36 -13.18 -23.80 3.14
C ALA A 36 -14.17 -23.70 1.96
N PRO A 37 -15.39 -23.16 2.17
CA PRO A 37 -16.35 -23.01 1.09
C PRO A 37 -15.83 -22.09 -0.02
N TRP A 38 -16.04 -22.49 -1.28
CA TRP A 38 -15.55 -21.76 -2.47
C TRP A 38 -16.03 -20.30 -2.58
N TRP A 39 -17.17 -19.95 -1.96
CA TRP A 39 -17.70 -18.59 -1.93
C TRP A 39 -16.99 -17.69 -0.90
N LEU A 40 -16.20 -18.28 0.01
CA LEU A 40 -15.44 -17.57 1.03
C LEU A 40 -13.95 -17.54 0.69
N LEU A 41 -13.37 -18.71 0.40
CA LEU A 41 -11.96 -18.87 0.03
C LEU A 41 -11.88 -19.62 -1.30
N THR A 42 -10.90 -19.26 -2.13
CA THR A 42 -10.67 -19.89 -3.42
C THR A 42 -10.49 -21.40 -3.24
N HIS A 43 -11.25 -22.19 -4.02
CA HIS A 43 -11.25 -23.65 -3.93
C HIS A 43 -11.33 -24.29 -5.32
N TYR A 44 -10.22 -24.25 -6.05
CA TYR A 44 -10.04 -24.87 -7.37
C TYR A 44 -8.90 -25.91 -7.35
N PRO A 45 -9.11 -27.09 -6.75
CA PRO A 45 -8.07 -28.12 -6.60
C PRO A 45 -7.50 -28.62 -7.93
N GLN A 46 -8.26 -28.56 -9.03
CA GLN A 46 -7.80 -28.95 -10.36
C GLN A 46 -6.68 -28.06 -10.90
N HIS A 47 -6.56 -26.84 -10.38
CA HIS A 47 -5.55 -25.85 -10.77
C HIS A 47 -4.51 -25.58 -9.67
N ASN A 48 -4.51 -26.39 -8.59
CA ASN A 48 -3.72 -26.15 -7.38
C ASN A 48 -3.92 -24.75 -6.78
N ASP A 49 -5.10 -24.16 -6.99
CA ASP A 49 -5.45 -22.83 -6.48
C ASP A 49 -6.49 -22.99 -5.37
N VAL A 50 -6.01 -23.33 -4.18
CA VAL A 50 -6.82 -23.60 -3.00
C VAL A 50 -6.23 -22.87 -1.80
N PHE A 51 -7.07 -22.16 -1.06
CA PHE A 51 -6.68 -21.46 0.17
C PHE A 51 -7.07 -22.29 1.40
N SER A 52 -6.13 -22.40 2.34
CA SER A 52 -6.43 -22.86 3.71
C SER A 52 -7.06 -21.75 4.55
N TRP A 53 -7.63 -22.10 5.71
CA TRP A 53 -8.11 -21.11 6.68
C TRP A 53 -6.99 -20.19 7.18
N LEU A 54 -5.79 -20.74 7.36
CA LEU A 54 -4.59 -19.99 7.71
C LEU A 54 -4.23 -18.96 6.62
N ASP A 55 -4.38 -19.32 5.35
CA ASP A 55 -4.12 -18.40 4.22
C ASP A 55 -5.08 -17.21 4.23
N GLY A 56 -6.37 -17.49 4.39
CA GLY A 56 -7.39 -16.44 4.50
C GLY A 56 -7.15 -15.51 5.70
N ALA A 57 -6.92 -16.09 6.88
CA ALA A 57 -6.70 -15.33 8.11
C ALA A 57 -5.40 -14.50 8.06
N SER A 58 -4.30 -15.09 7.59
CA SER A 58 -3.02 -14.40 7.46
C SER A 58 -3.09 -13.26 6.43
N LEU A 59 -3.79 -13.46 5.31
CA LEU A 59 -4.00 -12.42 4.30
C LEU A 59 -4.75 -11.22 4.90
N ILE A 60 -5.88 -11.47 5.57
CA ILE A 60 -6.68 -10.41 6.21
C ILE A 60 -5.85 -9.67 7.26
N ALA A 61 -5.15 -10.40 8.13
CA ALA A 61 -4.30 -9.82 9.16
C ALA A 61 -3.19 -8.96 8.55
N TYR A 62 -2.55 -9.42 7.48
CA TYR A 62 -1.50 -8.69 6.78
C TYR A 62 -2.02 -7.42 6.10
N VAL A 63 -3.17 -7.49 5.43
CA VAL A 63 -3.80 -6.31 4.80
C VAL A 63 -4.19 -5.29 5.86
N ALA A 64 -4.80 -5.73 6.97
CA ALA A 64 -5.19 -4.87 8.08
C ALA A 64 -3.98 -4.22 8.76
N ALA A 65 -2.93 -5.00 9.04
CA ALA A 65 -1.69 -4.50 9.62
C ALA A 65 -1.02 -3.47 8.70
N THR A 66 -0.94 -3.76 7.40
CA THR A 66 -0.38 -2.81 6.42
C THR A 66 -1.20 -1.53 6.34
N ALA A 67 -2.53 -1.63 6.34
CA ALA A 67 -3.43 -0.49 6.34
C ALA A 67 -3.25 0.36 7.60
N LEU A 68 -3.09 -0.29 8.76
CA LEU A 68 -2.85 0.39 10.03
C LEU A 68 -1.49 1.10 10.02
N VAL A 69 -0.40 0.41 9.70
CA VAL A 69 0.96 0.97 9.71
C VAL A 69 1.09 2.14 8.74
N LEU A 70 0.71 1.95 7.47
CA LEU A 70 0.79 3.02 6.46
C LEU A 70 -0.21 4.13 6.77
N GLY A 71 -1.44 3.79 7.17
CA GLY A 71 -2.48 4.75 7.51
C GLY A 71 -2.06 5.65 8.68
N THR A 72 -1.54 5.07 9.76
CA THR A 72 -1.05 5.84 10.92
C THR A 72 0.19 6.66 10.57
N GLY A 73 1.10 6.13 9.75
CA GLY A 73 2.29 6.86 9.32
C GLY A 73 1.94 8.09 8.48
N ILE A 74 1.09 7.92 7.47
CA ILE A 74 0.59 9.01 6.64
C ILE A 74 -0.17 10.03 7.51
N LEU A 75 -1.06 9.56 8.40
CA LEU A 75 -1.82 10.43 9.28
C LEU A 75 -0.90 11.25 10.21
N ALA A 76 0.17 10.65 10.74
CA ALA A 76 1.15 11.32 11.57
C ALA A 76 1.90 12.43 10.81
N PHE A 77 2.30 12.17 9.56
CA PHE A 77 2.92 13.18 8.70
C PHE A 77 1.95 14.32 8.36
N LEU A 78 0.70 14.01 8.02
CA LEU A 78 -0.33 15.02 7.77
C LEU A 78 -0.62 15.85 9.03
N ALA A 79 -0.68 15.19 10.20
CA ALA A 79 -0.82 15.84 11.49
C ALA A 79 0.33 16.81 11.73
N LEU A 80 1.57 16.38 11.49
CA LEU A 80 2.75 17.23 11.64
C LEU A 80 2.69 18.44 10.70
N SER A 81 2.30 18.27 9.44
CA SER A 81 2.07 19.38 8.49
C SER A 81 1.03 20.39 9.00
N VAL A 82 -0.08 19.91 9.59
CA VAL A 82 -1.13 20.78 10.16
C VAL A 82 -0.66 21.49 11.43
N ALA A 83 0.09 20.80 12.30
CA ALA A 83 0.63 21.37 13.53
C ALA A 83 1.65 22.49 13.23
N VAL A 84 2.57 22.26 12.28
CA VAL A 84 3.50 23.28 11.79
C VAL A 84 2.74 24.47 11.19
N SER A 85 1.61 24.21 10.54
CA SER A 85 0.73 25.23 9.96
C SER A 85 -0.05 26.07 10.99
N GLY A 86 0.04 25.78 12.30
CA GLY A 86 -0.55 26.60 13.36
C GLY A 86 -1.64 25.87 14.16
N ARG A 87 -2.74 26.57 14.46
CA ARG A 87 -3.80 26.03 15.32
C ARG A 87 -4.37 24.75 14.71
N TRP A 88 -4.34 23.67 15.50
CA TRP A 88 -4.91 22.38 15.13
C TRP A 88 -6.40 22.50 14.83
N ARG A 89 -6.83 21.98 13.68
CA ARG A 89 -8.23 21.81 13.29
C ARG A 89 -8.36 20.53 12.48
N THR A 90 -9.26 19.64 12.87
CA THR A 90 -9.52 18.38 12.16
C THR A 90 -9.89 18.61 10.69
N GLN A 91 -10.63 19.68 10.39
CA GLN A 91 -10.96 20.07 9.03
C GLN A 91 -9.72 20.32 8.15
N ARG A 92 -8.66 20.92 8.71
CA ARG A 92 -7.39 21.14 7.97
C ARG A 92 -6.73 19.81 7.62
N LEU A 93 -6.75 18.84 8.54
CA LEU A 93 -6.21 17.50 8.28
C LEU A 93 -6.96 16.81 7.14
N HIS A 94 -8.30 16.85 7.15
CA HIS A 94 -9.09 16.26 6.06
C HIS A 94 -8.83 16.92 4.70
N HIS A 95 -8.75 18.26 4.67
CA HIS A 95 -8.40 18.98 3.42
C HIS A 95 -7.01 18.56 2.91
N LEU A 96 -6.01 18.47 3.78
CA LEU A 96 -4.67 18.06 3.35
C LEU A 96 -4.63 16.60 2.87
N ALA A 97 -5.41 15.71 3.50
CA ALA A 97 -5.54 14.33 3.06
C ALA A 97 -6.10 14.23 1.62
N GLN A 98 -6.98 15.15 1.20
CA GLN A 98 -7.48 15.20 -0.17
C GLN A 98 -6.40 15.48 -1.22
N ALA A 99 -5.27 16.11 -0.84
CA ALA A 99 -4.14 16.27 -1.74
C ALA A 99 -3.48 14.94 -2.12
N LEU A 100 -3.69 13.86 -1.36
CA LEU A 100 -3.17 12.53 -1.67
C LEU A 100 -4.03 11.74 -2.66
N ILE A 101 -5.20 12.26 -3.07
CA ILE A 101 -6.13 11.57 -3.99
C ILE A 101 -5.45 11.16 -5.31
N PRO A 102 -4.65 12.01 -6.00
CA PRO A 102 -3.98 11.60 -7.24
C PRO A 102 -3.04 10.41 -7.03
N LEU A 103 -2.30 10.38 -5.92
CA LEU A 103 -1.39 9.30 -5.57
C LEU A 103 -2.14 8.01 -5.23
N ALA A 104 -3.25 8.12 -4.49
CA ALA A 104 -4.12 6.97 -4.19
C ALA A 104 -4.72 6.36 -5.47
N GLY A 105 -5.25 7.20 -6.37
CA GLY A 105 -5.79 6.75 -7.65
C GLY A 105 -4.75 6.11 -8.56
N CYS A 106 -3.57 6.74 -8.67
CA CYS A 106 -2.42 6.16 -9.36
C CYS A 106 -2.05 4.79 -8.78
N GLY A 107 -2.00 4.68 -7.45
CA GLY A 107 -1.69 3.42 -6.78
C GLY A 107 -2.69 2.30 -7.09
N VAL A 108 -3.99 2.59 -7.18
CA VAL A 108 -4.98 1.58 -7.58
C VAL A 108 -4.72 1.10 -9.01
N PHE A 109 -4.44 2.03 -9.93
CA PHE A 109 -4.12 1.69 -11.33
C PHE A 109 -2.87 0.81 -11.44
N LEU A 110 -1.81 1.17 -10.70
CA LEU A 110 -0.57 0.40 -10.65
C LEU A 110 -0.75 -0.99 -10.03
N GLY A 111 -1.57 -1.10 -8.98
CA GLY A 111 -1.87 -2.38 -8.34
C GLY A 111 -2.67 -3.32 -9.25
N LEU A 112 -3.71 -2.81 -9.90
CA LEU A 112 -4.57 -3.61 -10.78
C LEU A 112 -3.86 -4.04 -12.07
N SER A 113 -2.99 -3.20 -12.61
CA SER A 113 -2.21 -3.54 -13.81
C SER A 113 -1.07 -4.53 -13.55
N ALA A 114 -0.67 -4.73 -12.30
CA ALA A 114 0.47 -5.59 -11.96
C ALA A 114 0.29 -7.03 -12.43
N LEU A 115 -0.88 -7.63 -12.21
CA LEU A 115 -1.17 -9.00 -12.64
C LEU A 115 -1.12 -9.13 -14.17
N THR A 116 -1.73 -8.20 -14.89
CA THR A 116 -1.73 -8.18 -16.36
C THR A 116 -0.31 -8.11 -16.92
N VAL A 117 0.53 -7.25 -16.33
CA VAL A 117 1.95 -7.14 -16.74
C VAL A 117 2.70 -8.45 -16.47
N THR A 118 2.48 -9.08 -15.32
CA THR A 118 3.14 -10.34 -14.97
C THR A 118 2.74 -11.46 -15.94
N LEU A 119 1.45 -11.57 -16.28
CA LEU A 119 0.97 -12.56 -17.24
C LEU A 119 1.56 -12.33 -18.63
N LEU A 120 1.56 -11.10 -19.14
CA LEU A 120 2.15 -10.79 -20.45
C LEU A 120 3.67 -11.03 -20.48
N LYS A 121 4.37 -10.78 -19.36
CA LYS A 121 5.79 -11.09 -19.23
C LYS A 121 6.05 -12.60 -19.27
N ALA A 122 5.16 -13.41 -18.67
CA ALA A 122 5.24 -14.88 -18.71
C ALA A 122 5.01 -15.43 -20.14
N GLU A 123 4.19 -14.76 -20.95
CA GLU A 123 3.98 -15.04 -22.39
C GLU A 123 5.15 -14.57 -23.29
N GLY A 124 6.23 -14.03 -22.72
CA GLY A 124 7.43 -13.63 -23.45
C GLY A 124 7.42 -12.20 -24.03
N PHE A 125 6.41 -11.37 -23.70
CA PHE A 125 6.42 -9.97 -24.12
C PHE A 125 7.47 -9.16 -23.34
N GLY A 126 8.28 -8.39 -24.06
CA GLY A 126 9.34 -7.54 -23.48
C GLY A 126 8.81 -6.33 -22.72
N MET A 127 8.53 -6.49 -21.43
CA MET A 127 7.92 -5.46 -20.56
C MET A 127 8.91 -4.45 -19.92
N HIS A 128 9.99 -4.08 -20.62
CA HIS A 128 11.05 -3.24 -20.08
C HIS A 128 10.58 -1.79 -19.80
N TRP A 129 9.69 -1.28 -20.65
CA TRP A 129 9.10 0.07 -20.55
C TRP A 129 8.17 0.26 -19.35
N VAL A 130 7.69 -0.84 -18.74
CA VAL A 130 6.69 -0.76 -17.68
C VAL A 130 7.26 -0.09 -16.43
N ASN A 131 8.53 -0.33 -16.11
CA ASN A 131 9.15 0.31 -14.96
C ASN A 131 9.27 1.84 -15.16
N ASP A 132 9.61 2.28 -16.37
CA ASP A 132 9.66 3.70 -16.70
C ASP A 132 8.27 4.33 -16.63
N ALA A 133 7.24 3.65 -17.12
CA ALA A 133 5.85 4.11 -17.03
C ALA A 133 5.36 4.18 -15.58
N ARG A 134 5.70 3.21 -14.73
CA ARG A 134 5.40 3.22 -13.29
C ARG A 134 6.04 4.42 -12.61
N LEU A 135 7.32 4.66 -12.87
CA LEU A 135 8.05 5.82 -12.32
C LEU A 135 7.45 7.13 -12.81
N ALA A 136 7.13 7.26 -14.10
CA ALA A 136 6.51 8.45 -14.66
C ALA A 136 5.13 8.72 -14.04
N LEU A 137 4.32 7.69 -13.84
CA LEU A 137 3.01 7.80 -13.19
C LEU A 137 3.13 8.19 -11.71
N LEU A 138 4.01 7.55 -10.95
CA LEU A 138 4.26 7.90 -9.55
C LEU A 138 4.81 9.32 -9.42
N ALA A 139 5.80 9.70 -10.24
CA ALA A 139 6.36 11.04 -10.24
C ALA A 139 5.28 12.09 -10.59
N GLY A 140 4.47 11.84 -11.63
CA GLY A 140 3.36 12.71 -12.00
C GLY A 140 2.32 12.85 -10.89
N ALA A 141 1.95 11.75 -10.24
CA ALA A 141 1.00 11.75 -9.13
C ALA A 141 1.55 12.49 -7.90
N ASN A 142 2.84 12.32 -7.59
CA ASN A 142 3.53 13.04 -6.51
C ASN A 142 3.61 14.54 -6.80
N LEU A 143 4.00 14.94 -8.00
CA LEU A 143 4.03 16.35 -8.40
C LEU A 143 2.63 16.98 -8.32
N TRP A 144 1.59 16.26 -8.73
CA TRP A 144 0.22 16.72 -8.60
C TRP A 144 -0.22 16.82 -7.13
N ALA A 145 0.06 15.82 -6.31
CA ALA A 145 -0.22 15.85 -4.88
C ALA A 145 0.49 17.02 -4.18
N LEU A 146 1.76 17.27 -4.49
CA LEU A 146 2.52 18.43 -4.02
C LEU A 146 1.91 19.74 -4.49
N HIS A 147 1.47 19.82 -5.74
CA HIS A 147 0.83 21.01 -6.28
C HIS A 147 -0.47 21.33 -5.52
N LEU A 148 -1.32 20.32 -5.25
CA LEU A 148 -2.54 20.48 -4.47
C LEU A 148 -2.24 20.85 -3.02
N ALA A 149 -1.32 20.15 -2.36
CA ALA A 149 -0.93 20.44 -0.98
C ALA A 149 -0.39 21.87 -0.83
N ARG A 150 0.46 22.30 -1.78
CA ARG A 150 0.96 23.68 -1.83
C ARG A 150 -0.18 24.69 -1.99
N GLY A 151 -1.17 24.41 -2.83
CA GLY A 151 -2.36 25.24 -3.01
C GLY A 151 -3.21 25.35 -1.74
N ILE A 152 -3.42 24.23 -1.04
CA ILE A 152 -4.16 24.17 0.23
C ILE A 152 -3.42 24.93 1.32
N LEU A 153 -2.12 24.67 1.49
CA LEU A 153 -1.29 25.31 2.51
C LEU A 153 -1.13 26.82 2.27
N ALA A 154 -1.08 27.26 1.00
CA ALA A 154 -1.05 28.69 0.65
C ALA A 154 -2.30 29.45 1.13
N ARG A 155 -3.44 28.77 1.28
CA ARG A 155 -4.67 29.37 1.85
C ARG A 155 -4.62 29.50 3.37
N TRP A 156 -3.76 28.75 4.05
CA TRP A 156 -3.66 28.78 5.52
C TRP A 156 -2.56 29.71 6.00
N ASN A 157 -1.41 29.72 5.31
CA ASN A 157 -0.21 30.43 5.71
C ASN A 157 0.49 31.06 4.50
N GLY A 158 0.96 32.31 4.68
CA GLY A 158 1.88 32.96 3.75
C GLY A 158 3.35 32.67 4.05
N GLY A 159 4.22 32.98 3.09
CA GLY A 159 5.68 33.00 3.28
C GLY A 159 6.33 31.65 3.57
N LEU A 160 7.38 31.65 4.40
CA LEU A 160 8.25 30.51 4.68
C LEU A 160 7.52 29.34 5.37
N ARG A 161 6.51 29.65 6.20
CA ARG A 161 5.76 28.64 6.96
C ARG A 161 5.05 27.64 6.06
N ARG A 162 4.64 28.04 4.85
CA ARG A 162 4.08 27.14 3.84
C ARG A 162 5.07 26.05 3.44
N TRP A 163 6.33 26.43 3.22
CA TRP A 163 7.37 25.51 2.79
C TRP A 163 7.79 24.57 3.92
N ILE A 164 7.85 25.05 5.16
CA ILE A 164 8.12 24.20 6.32
C ILE A 164 6.98 23.17 6.51
N ALA A 165 5.72 23.58 6.34
CA ALA A 165 4.58 22.67 6.44
C ALA A 165 4.49 21.65 5.28
N LEU A 166 5.14 21.93 4.15
CA LEU A 166 5.26 21.00 3.03
C LEU A 166 6.25 19.86 3.32
N LEU A 167 7.27 20.08 4.16
CA LEU A 167 8.28 19.07 4.44
C LEU A 167 7.69 17.77 5.04
N PRO A 168 6.82 17.79 6.07
CA PRO A 168 6.18 16.57 6.55
C PRO A 168 5.26 15.93 5.52
N PHE A 169 4.62 16.73 4.65
CA PHE A 169 3.80 16.20 3.56
C PHE A 169 4.64 15.43 2.54
N CYS A 170 5.84 15.91 2.21
CA CYS A 170 6.80 15.13 1.42
C CYS A 170 7.17 13.81 2.13
N GLY A 171 7.22 13.79 3.46
CA GLY A 171 7.39 12.56 4.24
C GLY A 171 6.25 11.54 4.04
N ALA A 172 5.00 12.00 3.99
CA ALA A 172 3.86 11.15 3.65
C ALA A 172 3.96 10.58 2.24
N LEU A 173 4.35 11.40 1.25
CA LEU A 173 4.58 10.95 -0.13
C LEU A 173 5.69 9.91 -0.21
N ALA A 174 6.84 10.20 0.41
CA ALA A 174 7.98 9.30 0.45
C ALA A 174 7.62 7.95 1.10
N LEU A 175 6.81 7.95 2.17
CA LEU A 175 6.34 6.71 2.80
C LEU A 175 5.52 5.84 1.82
N VAL A 176 4.65 6.46 1.03
CA VAL A 176 3.86 5.76 0.01
C VAL A 176 4.75 5.25 -1.13
N ASP A 177 5.68 6.08 -1.59
CA ASP A 177 6.62 5.72 -2.66
C ASP A 177 7.58 4.60 -2.22
N CYS A 178 8.06 4.60 -0.97
CA CYS A 178 8.84 3.51 -0.42
C CYS A 178 8.06 2.19 -0.44
N ALA A 179 6.76 2.21 -0.10
CA ALA A 179 5.94 1.01 -0.12
C ALA A 179 5.79 0.42 -1.54
N TRP A 180 5.63 1.27 -2.57
CA TRP A 180 5.68 0.84 -3.97
C TRP A 180 7.08 0.41 -4.41
N GLY A 181 8.10 1.10 -3.91
CA GLY A 181 9.52 0.82 -4.12
C GLY A 181 9.86 -0.62 -3.77
N PHE A 182 9.44 -1.05 -2.57
CA PHE A 182 9.61 -2.43 -2.14
C PHE A 182 8.95 -3.42 -3.09
N MET A 183 7.68 -3.20 -3.46
CA MET A 183 6.93 -4.15 -4.29
C MET A 183 7.47 -4.30 -5.72
N PHE A 184 8.02 -3.24 -6.31
CA PHE A 184 8.39 -3.25 -7.74
C PHE A 184 9.87 -3.49 -8.00
N TRP A 185 10.76 -3.13 -7.06
CA TRP A 185 12.21 -3.19 -7.28
C TRP A 185 12.95 -4.07 -6.28
N TRP A 186 12.43 -4.26 -5.07
CA TRP A 186 13.15 -4.95 -4.00
C TRP A 186 12.64 -6.37 -3.75
N TRP A 187 11.35 -6.60 -3.96
CA TRP A 187 10.65 -7.88 -3.85
C TRP A 187 10.26 -8.36 -5.24
#